data_AF-A0AAU6D1B3-F1
#
_entry.id   AF-A0AAU6D1B3-F1
#
_cell.length_a   1.000
_cell.length_b   1.000
_cell.length_c   1.000
_cell.angle_alpha   90.00
_cell.angle_beta   90.00
_cell.angle_gamma   90.00
#
_symmetry.space_group_name_H-M   'P 1'
#
loop_
_entity.id
_entity.type
_entity.pdbx_description
1 polymer ?
#
loop_
_entity_poly.entity_id
_entity_poly.type
_entity_poly.pdbx_seq_one_letter_code
_entity_poly.pdbx_strand_id
1 'polypeptide(L)'
;MAGVAGKRPNDYLSRLTYGDYGVQPVTALVQMPGGGGPPWGVFRYTTDNWFVLCKVLNRGPDRASGIRAAASRIRDPPEFRGAAARAGETWLRDCAGGPLASSEGTGQVIDWLRAGNIQHVTYVVRCLQMR
;
A
#
# COMPACT_ATOMS: atom_id res chain seq x y z
N MET A 1 17.03 -39.72 16.65
CA MET A 1 15.94 -38.77 16.41
C MET A 1 16.53 -37.37 16.36
N ALA A 2 16.55 -36.75 15.19
CA ALA A 2 17.14 -35.42 15.00
C ALA A 2 16.10 -34.34 15.37
N GLY A 3 16.49 -33.40 16.23
CA GLY A 3 15.67 -32.26 16.60
C GLY A 3 15.58 -31.25 15.46
N VAL A 4 14.37 -30.88 15.09
CA VAL A 4 14.11 -29.77 14.16
C VAL A 4 14.36 -28.47 14.92
N ALA A 5 15.50 -27.83 14.66
CA ALA A 5 15.75 -26.47 15.10
C ALA A 5 14.72 -25.56 14.44
N GLY A 6 13.78 -25.02 15.23
CA GLY A 6 12.83 -24.03 14.77
C GLY A 6 13.56 -22.80 14.24
N LYS A 7 13.35 -22.46 12.98
CA LYS A 7 13.80 -21.18 12.42
C LYS A 7 13.28 -20.05 13.31
N ARG A 8 14.19 -19.23 13.82
CA ARG A 8 13.84 -18.03 14.58
C ARG A 8 12.99 -17.13 13.68
N PRO A 9 11.90 -16.52 14.18
CA PRO A 9 10.96 -15.75 13.37
C PRO A 9 11.56 -14.59 12.54
N ASN A 10 12.82 -14.21 12.75
CA ASN A 10 13.42 -12.99 12.24
C ASN A 10 14.54 -13.17 11.20
N ASP A 11 14.87 -14.40 10.79
CA ASP A 11 15.95 -14.67 9.82
C ASP A 11 15.69 -14.08 8.41
N TYR A 12 14.45 -13.67 8.11
CA TYR A 12 14.12 -13.01 6.84
C TYR A 12 14.37 -11.51 6.85
N LEU A 13 14.49 -10.87 8.03
CA LEU A 13 14.60 -9.41 8.14
C LEU A 13 15.92 -8.89 7.56
N SER A 14 17.01 -9.64 7.67
CA SER A 14 18.32 -9.30 7.09
C SER A 14 18.36 -9.46 5.57
N ARG A 15 17.33 -10.09 4.98
CA ARG A 15 17.20 -10.34 3.54
C ARG A 15 16.26 -9.36 2.86
N LEU A 16 15.57 -8.51 3.63
CA LEU A 16 14.74 -7.44 3.09
C LEU A 16 15.62 -6.27 2.71
N THR A 17 15.70 -6.01 1.41
CA THR A 17 16.42 -4.88 0.83
C THR A 17 15.44 -3.78 0.40
N TYR A 18 15.97 -2.58 0.17
CA TYR A 18 15.18 -1.45 -0.32
C TYR A 18 14.56 -1.80 -1.68
N GLY A 19 13.23 -2.01 -1.71
CA GLY A 19 12.50 -2.42 -2.92
C GLY A 19 11.71 -3.73 -2.76
N ASP A 20 12.04 -4.56 -1.76
CA ASP A 20 11.32 -5.81 -1.47
C ASP A 20 9.89 -5.61 -0.92
N TYR A 21 9.48 -4.35 -0.78
CA TYR A 21 8.12 -3.91 -0.47
C TYR A 21 7.28 -3.61 -1.72
N GLY A 22 7.80 -3.92 -2.91
CA GLY A 22 6.99 -4.00 -4.13
C GLY A 22 5.99 -5.14 -3.98
N VAL A 23 4.69 -4.85 -4.16
CA VAL A 23 3.60 -5.84 -4.05
C VAL A 23 3.73 -6.96 -5.09
N GLN A 24 4.67 -6.85 -6.02
CA GLN A 24 4.91 -7.87 -7.02
C GLN A 24 6.40 -8.23 -7.15
N PRO A 25 6.72 -9.54 -7.26
CA PRO A 25 8.06 -10.00 -7.56
C PRO A 25 8.52 -9.44 -8.92
N VAL A 26 9.83 -9.32 -9.12
CA VAL A 26 10.44 -8.85 -10.40
C VAL A 26 9.91 -9.62 -11.60
N THR A 27 9.56 -10.90 -11.42
CA THR A 27 8.95 -11.76 -12.44
C THR A 27 7.58 -11.27 -12.93
N ALA A 28 6.90 -10.41 -12.20
CA ALA A 28 5.63 -9.84 -12.63
C ALA A 28 5.81 -8.65 -13.59
N LEU A 29 6.99 -8.02 -13.63
CA LEU A 29 7.31 -6.94 -14.57
C LEU A 29 7.43 -7.43 -16.02
N VAL A 30 7.71 -8.72 -16.21
CA VAL A 30 7.82 -9.37 -17.53
C VAL A 30 6.55 -10.08 -17.96
N GLN A 31 5.51 -10.14 -17.11
CA GLN A 31 4.22 -10.69 -17.50
C GLN A 31 3.43 -9.64 -18.29
N MET A 32 3.05 -9.98 -19.53
CA MET A 32 2.03 -9.21 -20.25
C MET A 32 0.72 -9.22 -19.43
N PRO A 33 -0.13 -8.18 -19.51
CA PRO A 33 -1.38 -8.13 -18.74
C PRO A 33 -2.31 -9.27 -19.17
N GLY A 34 -2.22 -10.40 -18.48
CA GLY A 34 -3.21 -11.46 -18.54
C GLY A 34 -4.36 -11.10 -17.63
N GLY A 35 -5.59 -11.08 -18.16
CA GLY A 35 -6.78 -10.98 -17.32
C GLY A 35 -6.76 -12.11 -16.28
N GLY A 36 -6.91 -11.77 -14.99
CA GLY A 36 -6.85 -12.77 -13.91
C GLY A 36 -6.04 -12.37 -12.68
N GLY A 37 -5.86 -11.07 -12.39
CA GLY A 37 -5.29 -10.63 -11.11
C GLY A 37 -6.14 -11.08 -9.91
N PRO A 38 -5.54 -11.16 -8.70
CA PRO A 38 -6.29 -11.50 -7.50
C PRO A 38 -7.50 -10.56 -7.31
N PRO A 39 -8.60 -11.02 -6.71
CA PRO A 39 -9.80 -10.21 -6.51
C PRO A 39 -9.64 -9.13 -5.43
N TRP A 40 -8.41 -8.81 -5.06
CA TRP A 40 -8.03 -7.90 -4.00
C TRP A 40 -6.77 -7.13 -4.41
N GLY A 41 -6.57 -5.96 -3.80
CA GLY A 41 -5.35 -5.17 -3.89
C GLY A 41 -4.89 -4.76 -2.50
N VAL A 42 -3.79 -4.01 -2.44
CA VAL A 42 -3.19 -3.55 -1.18
C VAL A 42 -2.99 -2.04 -1.23
N PHE A 43 -3.53 -1.35 -0.23
CA PHE A 43 -3.13 0.02 0.07
C PHE A 43 -1.88 -0.02 0.94
N ARG A 44 -0.98 0.93 0.71
CA ARG A 44 0.28 1.07 1.47
C ARG A 44 0.48 2.51 1.90
N TYR A 45 0.96 2.69 3.13
CA TYR A 45 1.46 3.96 3.63
C TYR A 45 2.77 3.77 4.38
N THR A 46 3.78 4.57 4.06
CA THR A 46 5.11 4.52 4.69
C THR A 46 5.25 5.70 5.66
N THR A 47 5.46 5.41 6.94
CA THR A 47 5.81 6.39 7.97
C THR A 47 7.31 6.39 8.22
N ASP A 48 7.77 7.08 9.26
CA ASP A 48 9.18 7.14 9.60
C ASP A 48 9.69 5.85 10.25
N ASN A 49 8.82 5.16 10.99
CA ASN A 49 9.20 4.01 11.80
C ASN A 49 8.52 2.71 11.36
N TRP A 50 7.46 2.79 10.56
CA TRP A 50 6.64 1.64 10.21
C TRP A 50 5.88 1.84 8.89
N PHE A 51 5.16 0.82 8.45
CA PHE A 51 4.25 0.91 7.30
C PHE A 51 2.86 0.35 7.65
N VAL A 52 1.80 0.96 7.10
CA VAL A 52 0.45 0.36 7.09
C VAL A 52 0.25 -0.34 5.75
N LEU A 53 -0.30 -1.55 5.80
CA LEU A 53 -0.83 -2.26 4.64
C LEU A 53 -2.30 -2.59 4.90
N CYS A 54 -3.18 -2.26 3.96
CA CYS A 54 -4.57 -2.70 3.99
C CYS A 54 -4.88 -3.53 2.76
N LYS A 55 -5.16 -4.82 2.95
CA LYS A 55 -5.66 -5.70 1.90
C LYS A 55 -7.16 -5.47 1.72
N VAL A 56 -7.58 -5.16 0.50
CA VAL A 56 -8.96 -4.76 0.21
C VAL A 56 -9.49 -5.50 -1.00
N LEU A 57 -10.75 -5.93 -0.94
CA LEU A 57 -11.42 -6.55 -2.09
C LEU A 57 -11.61 -5.53 -3.21
N ASN A 58 -11.30 -5.93 -4.45
CA ASN A 58 -11.48 -5.09 -5.64
C ASN A 58 -12.75 -5.45 -6.43
N ARG A 59 -13.69 -6.18 -5.82
CA ARG A 59 -14.94 -6.62 -6.44
C ARG A 59 -16.04 -6.78 -5.39
N GLY A 60 -17.29 -6.88 -5.84
CA GLY A 60 -18.45 -7.09 -4.99
C GLY A 60 -19.19 -5.80 -4.64
N PRO A 61 -20.39 -5.92 -4.00
CA PRO A 61 -21.28 -4.79 -3.74
C PRO A 61 -20.66 -3.77 -2.77
N ASP A 62 -19.90 -4.23 -1.77
CA ASP A 62 -19.27 -3.38 -0.76
C ASP A 62 -17.86 -2.93 -1.13
N ARG A 63 -17.49 -3.05 -2.41
CA ARG A 63 -16.15 -2.69 -2.89
C ARG A 63 -15.80 -1.24 -2.54
N ALA A 64 -16.68 -0.30 -2.88
CA ALA A 64 -16.42 1.13 -2.68
C ALA A 64 -16.30 1.47 -1.19
N SER A 65 -17.26 1.05 -0.37
CA SER A 65 -17.26 1.28 1.08
C SER A 65 -16.04 0.64 1.75
N GLY A 66 -15.66 -0.58 1.37
CA GLY A 66 -14.47 -1.27 1.88
C GLY A 66 -13.16 -0.55 1.55
N ILE A 67 -13.04 -0.03 0.32
CA ILE A 67 -11.89 0.78 -0.11
C ILE A 67 -11.80 2.08 0.70
N ARG A 68 -12.90 2.81 0.84
CA ARG A 68 -12.91 4.06 1.62
C ARG A 68 -12.59 3.81 3.08
N ALA A 69 -13.12 2.75 3.67
CA ALA A 69 -12.80 2.36 5.04
C ALA A 69 -11.32 2.01 5.22
N ALA A 70 -10.69 1.35 4.24
CA ALA A 70 -9.25 1.10 4.25
C ALA A 70 -8.44 2.41 4.14
N ALA A 71 -8.84 3.32 3.25
CA ALA A 71 -8.20 4.63 3.12
C ALA A 71 -8.33 5.48 4.40
N SER A 72 -9.48 5.44 5.07
CA SER A 72 -9.68 6.11 6.37
C SER A 72 -8.74 5.55 7.45
N ARG A 73 -8.62 4.22 7.57
CA ARG A 73 -7.68 3.60 8.53
C ARG A 73 -6.22 3.97 8.29
N ILE A 74 -5.84 4.28 7.05
CA ILE A 74 -4.51 4.78 6.72
C ILE A 74 -4.33 6.25 7.11
N ARG A 75 -5.41 7.03 7.11
CA ARG A 75 -5.41 8.46 7.48
C ARG A 75 -5.46 8.69 8.99
N ASP A 76 -6.03 7.75 9.74
CA ASP A 76 -6.25 7.90 11.18
C ASP A 76 -4.97 8.02 12.04
N PRO A 77 -3.83 7.36 11.73
CA PRO A 77 -2.60 7.52 12.50
C PRO A 77 -2.04 8.95 12.44
N PRO A 78 -1.45 9.46 13.53
CA PRO A 78 -0.90 10.82 13.59
C PRO A 78 0.27 11.05 12.61
N GLU A 79 0.94 9.99 12.18
CA GLU A 79 2.01 10.02 11.18
C GLU A 79 1.49 10.23 9.75
N PHE A 80 0.17 10.27 9.54
CA PHE A 80 -0.38 10.66 8.25
C PHE A 80 -0.08 12.14 7.96
N ARG A 81 0.79 12.37 6.98
CA ARG A 81 1.39 13.69 6.72
C ARG A 81 0.44 14.74 6.13
N GLY A 82 -0.81 14.38 5.82
CA GLY A 82 -1.86 15.34 5.46
C GLY A 82 -1.52 16.26 4.27
N ALA A 83 -2.01 17.50 4.31
CA ALA A 83 -1.86 18.49 3.24
C ALA A 83 -0.40 18.90 2.93
N ALA A 84 0.56 18.56 3.79
CA ALA A 84 1.98 18.77 3.54
C ALA A 84 2.56 17.73 2.54
N ALA A 85 1.75 16.79 2.09
CA ALA A 85 2.20 15.59 1.39
C ALA A 85 1.56 15.44 0.01
N ARG A 86 2.32 14.82 -0.90
CA ARG A 86 2.18 14.99 -2.35
C ARG A 86 1.00 14.16 -2.90
N ALA A 87 1.03 13.88 -4.19
CA ALA A 87 -0.10 13.27 -4.90
C ALA A 87 -0.59 11.93 -4.30
N GLY A 88 0.28 11.15 -3.65
CA GLY A 88 -0.11 9.91 -2.96
C GLY A 88 -1.03 10.15 -1.76
N GLU A 89 -0.66 11.08 -0.87
CA GLU A 89 -1.46 11.46 0.29
C GLU A 89 -2.75 12.17 -0.09
N THR A 90 -2.69 13.03 -1.11
CA THR A 90 -3.87 13.66 -1.67
C THR A 90 -4.88 12.62 -2.14
N TRP A 91 -4.44 11.63 -2.92
CA TRP A 91 -5.32 10.57 -3.39
C TRP A 91 -5.91 9.75 -2.23
N LEU A 92 -5.12 9.39 -1.22
CA LEU A 92 -5.61 8.64 -0.05
C LEU A 92 -6.67 9.42 0.74
N ARG A 93 -6.45 10.72 0.96
CA ARG A 93 -7.42 11.59 1.63
C ARG A 93 -8.73 11.67 0.85
N ASP A 94 -8.65 11.92 -0.45
CA ASP A 94 -9.82 12.13 -1.30
C ASP A 94 -10.60 10.81 -1.47
N CYS A 95 -9.88 9.68 -1.54
CA CYS A 95 -10.48 8.35 -1.49
C CYS A 95 -11.25 8.12 -0.18
N ALA A 96 -10.65 8.43 0.97
CA ALA A 96 -11.31 8.30 2.27
C ALA A 96 -12.52 9.23 2.43
N GLY A 97 -12.47 10.44 1.84
CA GLY A 97 -13.48 11.48 2.01
C GLY A 97 -14.67 11.44 1.04
N GLY A 98 -14.59 10.67 -0.06
CA GLY A 98 -15.69 10.63 -1.02
C GLY A 98 -16.93 9.84 -0.56
N PRO A 99 -18.05 9.93 -1.31
CA PRO A 99 -19.33 9.35 -0.89
C PRO A 99 -19.29 7.81 -0.80
N LEU A 100 -19.82 7.22 0.29
CA LEU A 100 -19.77 5.77 0.53
C LEU A 100 -20.40 4.93 -0.58
N ALA A 101 -21.51 5.38 -1.15
CA ALA A 101 -22.25 4.67 -2.19
C ALA A 101 -21.65 4.86 -3.60
N SER A 102 -20.72 5.80 -3.78
CA SER A 102 -20.08 6.06 -5.07
C SER A 102 -18.75 5.33 -5.19
N SER A 103 -18.53 4.68 -6.33
CA SER A 103 -17.24 4.09 -6.71
C SER A 103 -16.24 5.14 -7.22
N GLU A 104 -16.69 6.37 -7.49
CA GLU A 104 -15.83 7.45 -7.96
C GLU A 104 -14.74 7.79 -6.94
N GLY A 105 -13.51 7.99 -7.40
CA GLY A 105 -12.36 8.26 -6.52
C GLY A 105 -11.88 7.05 -5.70
N THR A 106 -12.46 5.85 -5.88
CA THR A 106 -11.93 4.62 -5.25
C THR A 106 -10.79 3.99 -6.05
N GLY A 107 -10.63 4.34 -7.33
CA GLY A 107 -9.61 3.80 -8.23
C GLY A 107 -9.72 2.28 -8.43
N GLN A 108 -8.76 1.69 -9.13
CA GLN A 108 -8.52 0.24 -9.25
C GLN A 108 -7.20 -0.14 -8.56
N VAL A 109 -6.90 -1.43 -8.47
CA VAL A 109 -5.65 -1.93 -7.84
C VAL A 109 -4.40 -1.20 -8.36
N ILE A 110 -4.35 -0.89 -9.65
CA ILE A 110 -3.22 -0.16 -10.25
C ILE A 110 -3.10 1.29 -9.72
N ASP A 111 -4.22 1.95 -9.44
CA ASP A 111 -4.24 3.30 -8.87
C ASP A 111 -3.77 3.26 -7.42
N TRP A 112 -4.14 2.22 -6.67
CA TRP A 112 -3.71 2.05 -5.27
C TRP A 112 -2.20 1.82 -5.19
N LEU A 113 -1.67 0.98 -6.08
CA LEU A 113 -0.24 0.75 -6.23
C LEU A 113 0.49 2.03 -6.63
N ARG A 114 -0.06 2.79 -7.57
CA ARG A 114 0.52 4.08 -8.00
C ARG A 114 0.56 5.06 -6.83
N ALA A 115 -0.56 5.26 -6.13
CA ALA A 115 -0.64 6.19 -5.00
C ALA A 115 0.35 5.81 -3.88
N GLY A 116 0.43 4.53 -3.51
CA GLY A 116 1.39 4.04 -2.52
C GLY A 116 2.86 4.20 -2.94
N ASN A 117 3.19 3.98 -4.21
CA ASN A 117 4.55 4.21 -4.71
C ASN A 117 4.92 5.70 -4.75
N ILE A 118 4.02 6.56 -5.21
CA ILE A 118 4.23 8.01 -5.19
C ILE A 118 4.46 8.49 -3.76
N GLN A 119 3.63 8.03 -2.82
CA GLN A 119 3.76 8.32 -1.39
C GLN A 119 5.14 7.91 -0.87
N HIS A 120 5.53 6.65 -1.12
CA HIS A 120 6.79 6.10 -0.64
C HIS A 120 8.01 6.82 -1.22
N VAL A 121 8.08 6.99 -2.53
CA VAL A 121 9.22 7.65 -3.20
C VAL A 121 9.30 9.13 -2.79
N THR A 122 8.16 9.82 -2.67
CA THR A 122 8.12 11.19 -2.13
C THR A 122 8.75 11.25 -0.75
N TYR A 123 8.36 10.31 0.12
CA TYR A 123 8.88 10.25 1.47
C TYR A 123 10.41 10.02 1.48
N VAL A 124 10.90 9.04 0.73
CA VAL A 124 12.33 8.72 0.65
C VAL A 124 13.14 9.92 0.14
N VAL A 125 12.69 10.58 -0.93
CA VAL A 125 13.38 11.76 -1.46
C VAL A 125 13.47 12.86 -0.40
N ARG A 126 12.40 13.11 0.37
CA ARG A 126 12.45 14.10 1.45
C ARG A 126 13.46 13.73 2.53
N CYS A 127 13.49 12.48 2.98
CA CYS A 127 14.47 12.04 3.98
C CYS A 127 15.92 12.21 3.50
N LEU A 128 16.17 12.00 2.21
CA LEU A 128 17.50 12.19 1.63
C LEU A 128 17.88 13.67 1.48
N GLN A 129 16.89 14.56 1.28
CA GLN A 129 17.09 16.01 1.18
C GLN A 129 17.20 16.72 2.54
N MET A 130 16.75 16.08 3.62
CA MET A 130 16.87 16.57 4.99
C MET A 130 18.11 16.04 5.71
N ARG A 131 19.00 15.35 4.98
CA ARG A 131 20.38 15.04 5.39
C ARG A 131 21.31 16.14 4.92
#